data_AF-A0AAN7P343-F1
#
_entry.id   AF-A0AAN7P343-F1
#
_cell.length_a   1.000
_cell.length_b   1.000
_cell.length_c   1.000
_cell.angle_alpha   90.00
_cell.angle_beta   90.00
_cell.angle_gamma   90.00
#
_symmetry.space_group_name_H-M   'P 1'
#
loop_
_entity.id
_entity.type
_entity.pdbx_description
1 polymer ?
#
loop_
_entity_poly.entity_id
_entity_poly.type
_entity_poly.pdbx_seq_one_letter_code
_entity_poly.pdbx_strand_id
1 'polypeptide(L)'
;MWKRKILTAEEIEHEANMAAMELDLVNFSDSDDYHNSDFKDDNPLFSSNEDDVSEFSDFEEGVMTEKNREGSPEATIELKYELTSRGLNDDVSVDNLRKAVRSAIQLEANKSLSQVKNPFSFTEDKLAVEVALTELTTFSNSFQGDTSTTDFQRFSTLLLHAERRCGLMSTTSEGECCEHNRLHLRFQQIRNETESIAKKCRHSTLHGLSQVLSSSPKPETRTLRILRRNLTSRFKDALALQDVNTIDQLLILGKKLEFNQAQTQSFTTSSARYHTHLVEPELAYVEPHTSSVPTPKGKFEPSSAPRKPNSASAPFYTMQLPTVHSLAELEKACLQLETKKYRNENFAPPVRKDDCVEPDFAFVFANAGLSISNNNYVSAHLEAVSTNKILCWNCKRSGHIALRCPEPRGFAINVDVLM
;
A
#
# COMPACT_ATOMS: atom_id res chain seq x y z
N MET A 1 24.48 3.02 -23.56
CA MET A 1 23.77 2.89 -24.86
C MET A 1 22.97 1.60 -24.84
N TRP A 2 21.65 1.68 -24.66
CA TRP A 2 20.77 0.51 -24.75
C TRP A 2 20.23 0.45 -26.19
N LYS A 3 20.83 -0.38 -27.05
CA LYS A 3 20.24 -0.70 -28.34
C LYS A 3 19.18 -1.76 -28.08
N ARG A 4 17.89 -1.38 -28.07
CA ARG A 4 16.81 -2.37 -28.10
C ARG A 4 16.91 -3.12 -29.42
N LYS A 5 17.12 -4.44 -29.34
CA LYS A 5 16.99 -5.32 -30.49
C LYS A 5 15.52 -5.27 -30.91
N ILE A 6 15.25 -4.79 -32.12
CA ILE A 6 13.92 -4.86 -32.71
C ILE A 6 13.79 -6.31 -33.17
N LEU A 7 12.95 -7.08 -32.48
CA LEU A 7 12.66 -8.46 -32.86
C LEU A 7 11.86 -8.46 -34.17
N THR A 8 12.11 -9.45 -35.02
CA THR A 8 11.34 -9.65 -36.24
C THR A 8 9.96 -10.22 -35.90
N ALA A 9 8.99 -10.09 -36.82
CA ALA A 9 7.66 -10.66 -36.63
C ALA A 9 7.71 -12.19 -36.40
N GLU A 10 8.67 -12.88 -37.02
CA GLU A 10 8.89 -14.32 -36.85
C GLU A 10 9.42 -14.66 -35.45
N GLU A 11 10.31 -13.84 -34.87
CA GLU A 11 10.80 -14.02 -33.49
C GLU A 11 9.64 -13.82 -32.48
N ILE A 12 8.75 -12.87 -32.73
CA ILE A 12 7.57 -12.62 -31.89
C ILE A 12 6.57 -13.78 -31.96
N GLU A 13 6.32 -14.32 -33.16
CA GLU A 13 5.41 -15.45 -33.35
C GLU A 13 5.96 -16.73 -32.73
N HIS A 14 7.28 -16.96 -32.81
CA HIS A 14 7.92 -18.10 -32.17
C HIS A 14 7.83 -18.01 -30.63
N GLU A 15 8.05 -16.82 -30.07
CA GLU A 15 7.95 -16.59 -28.61
C GLU A 15 6.50 -16.76 -28.12
N ALA A 16 5.51 -16.32 -28.90
CA ALA A 16 4.09 -16.53 -28.62
C ALA A 16 3.69 -18.02 -28.67
N ASN A 17 4.22 -18.78 -29.63
CA ASN A 17 3.95 -20.22 -29.75
C ASN A 17 4.58 -21.03 -28.62
N MET A 18 5.78 -20.64 -28.18
CA MET A 18 6.42 -21.24 -27.00
C MET A 18 5.61 -20.99 -25.72
N ALA A 19 5.10 -19.77 -25.54
CA ALA A 19 4.25 -19.43 -24.39
C ALA A 19 2.90 -20.17 -24.40
N ALA A 20 2.32 -20.41 -25.58
CA ALA A 20 1.08 -21.19 -25.70
C ALA A 20 1.29 -22.68 -25.35
N MET A 21 2.41 -23.27 -25.75
CA MET A 21 2.72 -24.67 -25.47
C MET A 21 2.96 -24.94 -23.98
N GLU A 22 3.47 -23.95 -23.25
CA GLU A 22 3.67 -24.04 -21.80
C GLU A 22 2.35 -24.02 -21.01
N LEU A 23 1.30 -23.38 -21.54
CA LEU A 23 -0.03 -23.33 -20.90
C LEU A 23 -0.83 -24.64 -21.09
N ASP A 24 -0.64 -25.35 -22.19
CA ASP A 24 -1.35 -26.62 -22.44
C ASP A 24 -0.82 -27.78 -21.58
N LEU A 25 0.44 -27.72 -21.14
CA LEU A 25 1.01 -28.73 -20.24
C LEU A 25 0.45 -28.66 -18.81
N VAL A 26 -0.17 -27.54 -18.42
CA VAL A 26 -0.73 -27.37 -17.07
C VAL A 26 -2.15 -27.93 -16.95
N ASN A 27 -2.84 -28.21 -18.06
CA ASN A 27 -4.26 -28.64 -18.05
C ASN A 27 -4.48 -30.15 -18.19
N PHE A 28 -3.43 -30.98 -18.21
CA PHE A 28 -3.55 -32.42 -18.53
C PHE A 28 -3.44 -33.38 -17.33
N SER A 29 -3.59 -32.91 -16.09
CA SER A 29 -3.33 -33.73 -14.89
C SER A 29 -4.51 -34.03 -13.96
N ASP A 30 -5.76 -33.74 -14.34
CA ASP A 30 -6.94 -34.14 -13.54
C ASP A 30 -8.03 -34.77 -14.43
N SER A 31 -7.91 -36.08 -14.66
CA SER A 31 -9.04 -36.90 -15.14
C SER A 31 -8.85 -38.34 -14.67
N ASP A 32 -9.09 -38.58 -13.38
CA ASP A 32 -9.30 -39.94 -12.88
C ASP A 32 -10.75 -40.37 -13.12
N ASP A 33 -10.88 -41.35 -14.02
CA ASP A 33 -12.07 -42.14 -14.31
C ASP A 33 -12.58 -42.86 -13.06
N TYR A 34 -13.75 -42.47 -12.56
CA TYR A 34 -14.53 -43.31 -11.65
C TYR A 34 -15.63 -44.04 -12.41
N HIS A 35 -15.39 -45.34 -12.62
CA HIS A 35 -16.37 -46.30 -13.11
C HIS A 35 -17.59 -46.38 -12.18
N ASN A 36 -18.76 -46.17 -12.75
CA ASN A 36 -20.06 -46.31 -12.10
C ASN A 36 -20.55 -47.76 -12.30
N SER A 37 -20.42 -48.61 -11.28
CA SER A 37 -21.02 -49.96 -11.27
C SER A 37 -22.23 -49.98 -10.34
N ASP A 38 -23.41 -49.93 -10.96
CA ASP A 38 -24.54 -50.84 -10.76
C ASP A 38 -24.69 -51.44 -9.34
N PHE A 39 -25.56 -50.85 -8.52
CA PHE A 39 -26.09 -51.50 -7.32
C PHE A 39 -27.62 -51.59 -7.44
N LYS A 40 -28.08 -52.83 -7.64
CA LYS A 40 -29.49 -53.23 -7.62
C LYS A 40 -29.98 -53.37 -6.17
N ASP A 41 -31.28 -53.12 -6.06
CA ASP A 41 -32.14 -53.40 -4.92
C ASP A 41 -31.86 -54.76 -4.26
N ASP A 42 -31.92 -54.79 -2.92
CA ASP A 42 -32.73 -55.78 -2.22
C ASP A 42 -32.98 -55.36 -0.76
N ASN A 43 -34.28 -55.26 -0.48
CA ASN A 43 -34.89 -55.04 0.82
C ASN A 43 -35.08 -56.40 1.51
N PRO A 44 -34.80 -56.54 2.82
CA PRO A 44 -35.65 -57.41 3.60
C PRO A 44 -36.15 -56.80 4.92
N LEU A 45 -37.44 -57.05 5.11
CA LEU A 45 -38.22 -57.00 6.35
C LEU A 45 -37.67 -57.90 7.47
N PHE A 46 -38.25 -57.70 8.67
CA PHE A 46 -38.11 -58.43 9.95
C PHE A 46 -36.96 -57.93 10.84
N SER A 47 -37.07 -57.80 12.17
CA SER A 47 -38.15 -57.97 13.15
C SER A 47 -37.60 -57.49 14.51
N SER A 48 -38.51 -57.15 15.41
CA SER A 48 -38.31 -56.94 16.85
C SER A 48 -37.23 -57.80 17.51
N ASN A 49 -36.48 -57.20 18.45
CA ASN A 49 -36.43 -57.66 19.83
C ASN A 49 -35.92 -56.54 20.75
N GLU A 50 -36.67 -56.38 21.84
CA GLU A 50 -36.26 -55.75 23.09
C GLU A 50 -35.09 -56.56 23.70
N ASP A 51 -34.18 -55.89 24.41
CA ASP A 51 -33.68 -56.33 25.72
C ASP A 51 -32.59 -55.36 26.24
N ASP A 52 -32.96 -54.68 27.33
CA ASP A 52 -32.16 -54.36 28.52
C ASP A 52 -30.69 -54.84 28.53
N VAL A 53 -29.74 -53.91 28.69
CA VAL A 53 -28.73 -53.99 29.77
C VAL A 53 -28.28 -52.58 30.16
N SER A 54 -28.59 -52.21 31.39
CA SER A 54 -27.95 -51.16 32.17
C SER A 54 -26.47 -51.47 32.44
N GLU A 55 -25.54 -50.58 32.09
CA GLU A 55 -24.28 -50.50 32.85
C GLU A 55 -23.76 -49.06 32.92
N PHE A 56 -24.02 -48.51 34.09
CA PHE A 56 -23.57 -47.25 34.62
C PHE A 56 -22.09 -47.43 35.00
N SER A 57 -21.16 -46.79 34.28
CA SER A 57 -19.77 -46.67 34.73
C SER A 57 -19.32 -45.21 34.61
N ASP A 58 -19.17 -44.61 35.79
CA ASP A 58 -18.15 -43.64 36.18
C ASP A 58 -17.60 -42.71 35.08
N PHE A 59 -18.32 -41.61 34.91
CA PHE A 59 -17.82 -40.39 34.29
C PHE A 59 -16.78 -39.77 35.24
N GLU A 60 -15.53 -40.23 35.16
CA GLU A 60 -14.39 -39.50 35.70
C GLU A 60 -14.34 -38.13 35.01
N GLU A 61 -14.59 -37.09 35.80
CA GLU A 61 -14.34 -35.69 35.48
C GLU A 61 -12.82 -35.52 35.27
N GLY A 62 -12.36 -35.94 34.09
CA GLY A 62 -11.01 -35.74 33.63
C GLY A 62 -10.76 -34.25 33.55
N VAL A 63 -9.97 -33.75 34.50
CA VAL A 63 -9.28 -32.46 34.43
C VAL A 63 -8.60 -32.40 33.06
N MET A 64 -9.25 -31.71 32.12
CA MET A 64 -8.70 -31.31 30.84
C MET A 64 -7.54 -30.36 31.15
N THR A 65 -6.38 -30.91 31.46
CA THR A 65 -5.15 -30.13 31.51
C THR A 65 -5.01 -29.50 30.13
N GLU A 66 -5.00 -28.16 30.07
CA GLU A 66 -4.62 -27.32 28.93
C GLU A 66 -3.15 -27.57 28.52
N LYS A 67 -2.81 -28.83 28.27
CA LYS A 67 -1.51 -29.23 27.75
C LYS A 67 -1.52 -28.95 26.27
N ASN A 68 -0.80 -27.89 25.92
CA ASN A 68 -0.12 -27.73 24.65
C ASN A 68 -1.03 -27.75 23.41
N ARG A 69 -1.75 -26.64 23.20
CA ARG A 69 -1.82 -26.09 21.83
C ARG A 69 -0.41 -25.65 21.44
N GLU A 70 0.47 -26.62 21.18
CA GLU A 70 1.71 -26.37 20.46
C GLU A 70 1.30 -25.72 19.14
N GLY A 71 1.60 -24.41 19.03
CA GLY A 71 1.23 -23.63 17.87
C GLY A 71 1.81 -24.26 16.60
N SER A 72 1.15 -24.06 15.46
CA SER A 72 1.63 -24.58 14.17
C SER A 72 3.13 -24.31 14.03
N PRO A 73 3.96 -25.32 13.73
CA PRO A 73 5.41 -25.15 13.57
C PRO A 73 5.76 -24.04 12.57
N GLU A 74 4.89 -23.81 11.58
CA GLU A 74 5.02 -22.74 10.58
C GLU A 74 5.03 -21.34 11.19
N ALA A 75 4.18 -21.08 12.20
CA ALA A 75 4.14 -19.78 12.87
C ALA A 75 5.44 -19.49 13.64
N THR A 76 6.12 -20.54 14.10
CA THR A 76 7.41 -20.41 14.79
C THR A 76 8.53 -20.09 13.81
N ILE A 77 8.48 -20.65 12.58
CA ILE A 77 9.48 -20.41 11.54
C ILE A 77 9.47 -18.94 11.11
N GLU A 78 8.29 -18.36 10.85
CA GLU A 78 8.19 -16.97 10.38
C GLU A 78 8.57 -15.97 11.48
N LEU A 79 8.18 -16.22 12.73
CA LEU A 79 8.58 -15.36 13.85
C LEU A 79 10.10 -15.39 14.09
N LYS A 80 10.73 -16.55 13.94
CA LYS A 80 12.19 -16.68 14.01
C LYS A 80 12.86 -15.92 12.87
N TYR A 81 12.35 -16.07 11.65
CA TYR A 81 12.85 -15.32 10.49
C TYR A 81 12.81 -13.79 10.71
N GLU A 82 11.68 -13.26 11.17
CA GLU A 82 11.51 -11.83 11.46
C GLU A 82 12.52 -11.35 12.52
N LEU A 83 12.76 -12.11 13.58
CA LEU A 83 13.77 -11.73 14.59
C LEU A 83 15.19 -11.81 14.04
N THR A 84 15.54 -12.90 13.37
CA THR A 84 16.89 -13.12 12.82
C THR A 84 17.23 -12.09 11.75
N SER A 85 16.28 -11.71 10.88
CA SER A 85 16.47 -10.63 9.90
C SER A 85 16.71 -9.24 10.53
N ARG A 86 16.40 -9.07 11.82
CA ARG A 86 16.69 -7.87 12.62
C ARG A 86 17.92 -8.03 13.51
N GLY A 87 18.64 -9.15 13.40
CA GLY A 87 19.78 -9.47 14.25
C GLY A 87 19.42 -9.83 15.69
N LEU A 88 18.17 -10.22 15.94
CA LEU A 88 17.70 -10.72 17.23
C LEU A 88 17.65 -12.25 17.15
N ASN A 89 18.43 -12.94 17.97
CA ASN A 89 18.36 -14.39 18.11
C ASN A 89 17.82 -14.70 19.49
N ASP A 90 16.60 -15.23 19.54
CA ASP A 90 15.92 -15.60 20.79
C ASP A 90 15.42 -17.05 20.67
N ASP A 91 16.03 -17.96 21.43
CA ASP A 91 15.56 -19.35 21.60
C ASP A 91 14.48 -19.42 22.68
N VAL A 92 13.34 -18.77 22.41
CA VAL A 92 12.28 -18.57 23.40
C VAL A 92 10.93 -19.08 22.89
N SER A 93 9.97 -19.26 23.80
CA SER A 93 8.59 -19.61 23.50
C SER A 93 7.93 -18.68 22.47
N VAL A 94 6.95 -19.20 21.73
CA VAL A 94 6.22 -18.47 20.65
C VAL A 94 5.69 -17.10 21.11
N ASP A 95 5.17 -17.00 22.33
CA ASP A 95 4.64 -15.74 22.86
C ASP A 95 5.73 -14.70 23.12
N ASN A 96 6.92 -15.14 23.51
CA ASN A 96 8.07 -14.25 23.66
C ASN A 96 8.61 -13.81 22.29
N LEU A 97 8.62 -14.71 21.29
CA LEU A 97 8.94 -14.33 19.91
C LEU A 97 7.98 -13.26 19.38
N ARG A 98 6.66 -13.42 19.59
CA ARG A 98 5.65 -12.41 19.22
C ARG A 98 5.83 -11.07 19.94
N LYS A 99 6.19 -11.09 21.23
CA LYS A 99 6.49 -9.86 21.99
C LYS A 99 7.75 -9.18 21.45
N ALA A 100 8.80 -9.95 21.17
CA ALA A 100 10.05 -9.45 20.60
C ALA A 100 9.83 -8.82 19.22
N VAL A 101 9.07 -9.47 18.32
CA VAL A 101 8.75 -8.91 16.99
C VAL A 101 7.97 -7.60 17.11
N ARG A 102 6.95 -7.53 17.99
CA ARG A 102 6.19 -6.28 18.23
C ARG A 102 7.07 -5.16 18.77
N SER A 103 7.95 -5.47 19.73
CA SER A 103 8.92 -4.51 20.27
C SER A 103 9.87 -4.01 19.18
N ALA A 104 10.39 -4.91 18.35
CA ALA A 104 11.30 -4.57 17.27
C ALA A 104 10.62 -3.69 16.21
N ILE A 105 9.38 -3.98 15.83
CA ILE A 105 8.58 -3.12 14.93
C ILE A 105 8.39 -1.72 15.53
N GLN A 106 8.14 -1.61 16.84
CA GLN A 106 8.01 -0.33 17.51
C GLN A 106 9.33 0.46 17.53
N LEU A 107 10.46 -0.22 17.75
CA LEU A 107 11.79 0.39 17.68
C LEU A 107 12.17 0.84 16.26
N GLU A 108 11.77 0.08 15.23
CA GLU A 108 11.90 0.48 13.83
C GLU A 108 11.09 1.73 13.50
N ALA A 109 9.84 1.80 13.98
CA ALA A 109 9.00 2.99 13.83
C ALA A 109 9.64 4.23 14.46
N ASN A 110 10.35 4.05 15.57
CA ASN A 110 11.10 5.10 16.25
C ASN A 110 12.51 5.31 15.69
N LYS A 111 12.88 4.63 14.58
CA LYS A 111 14.24 4.65 13.97
C LYS A 111 15.37 4.32 14.95
N SER A 112 15.06 3.64 16.05
CA SER A 112 16.02 3.27 17.10
C SER A 112 16.72 1.94 16.80
N LEU A 113 16.17 1.16 15.87
CA LEU A 113 16.78 -0.09 15.39
C LEU A 113 17.34 0.14 13.98
N SER A 114 18.66 0.01 13.82
CA SER A 114 19.30 0.03 12.50
C SER A 114 19.03 -1.29 11.78
N GLN A 115 18.64 -1.20 10.51
CA GLN A 115 18.37 -2.38 9.69
C GLN A 115 19.65 -3.21 9.55
N VAL A 116 19.63 -4.43 10.09
CA VAL A 116 20.73 -5.39 9.96
C VAL A 116 20.73 -5.92 8.52
N LYS A 117 21.92 -6.18 7.98
CA LYS A 117 22.04 -6.84 6.67
C LYS A 117 21.35 -8.20 6.76
N ASN A 118 20.43 -8.46 5.82
CA ASN A 118 19.69 -9.71 5.76
C ASN A 118 20.67 -10.91 5.79
N PRO A 119 20.60 -11.80 6.79
CA PRO A 119 21.55 -12.91 6.91
C PRO A 119 21.23 -14.08 5.98
N PHE A 120 20.06 -14.07 5.32
CA PHE A 120 19.60 -15.15 4.45
C PHE A 120 20.07 -14.96 3.01
N SER A 121 20.27 -16.08 2.31
CA SER A 121 20.58 -16.05 0.87
C SER A 121 19.32 -15.77 0.05
N PHE A 122 19.50 -15.27 -1.18
CA PHE A 122 18.39 -15.03 -2.10
C PHE A 122 17.55 -16.29 -2.33
N THR A 123 18.18 -17.45 -2.47
CA THR A 123 17.49 -18.73 -2.70
C THR A 123 16.61 -19.15 -1.53
N GLU A 124 17.08 -18.98 -0.29
CA GLU A 124 16.30 -19.29 0.92
C GLU A 124 15.09 -18.38 1.07
N ASP A 125 15.29 -17.07 0.87
CA ASP A 125 14.18 -16.13 0.92
C ASP A 125 13.19 -16.32 -0.21
N LYS A 126 13.67 -16.63 -1.43
CA LYS A 126 12.80 -16.93 -2.56
C LYS A 126 11.88 -18.11 -2.24
N LEU A 127 12.46 -19.21 -1.76
CA LEU A 127 11.69 -20.42 -1.43
C LEU A 127 10.61 -20.12 -0.39
N ALA A 128 10.96 -19.38 0.68
CA ALA A 128 10.01 -19.04 1.71
C ALA A 128 8.91 -18.07 1.22
N VAL A 129 9.26 -17.11 0.37
CA VAL A 129 8.29 -16.22 -0.27
C VAL A 129 7.34 -16.99 -1.19
N GLU A 130 7.82 -17.99 -1.93
CA GLU A 130 6.98 -18.86 -2.77
C GLU A 130 6.01 -19.72 -1.96
N VAL A 131 6.45 -20.23 -0.80
CA VAL A 131 5.57 -20.92 0.17
C VAL A 131 4.48 -19.96 0.68
N ALA A 132 4.85 -18.75 1.11
CA ALA A 132 3.89 -17.74 1.58
C ALA A 132 2.89 -17.32 0.47
N LEU A 133 3.35 -17.18 -0.78
CA LEU A 133 2.49 -16.90 -1.93
C LEU A 133 1.47 -18.02 -2.18
N THR A 134 1.86 -19.27 -1.96
CA THR A 134 0.97 -20.43 -2.10
C THR A 134 -0.11 -20.40 -1.02
N GLU A 135 0.25 -20.15 0.24
CA GLU A 135 -0.70 -19.98 1.34
C GLU A 135 -1.67 -18.81 1.09
N LEU A 136 -1.15 -17.65 0.69
CA LEU A 136 -1.94 -16.46 0.37
C LEU A 136 -2.90 -16.69 -0.81
N THR A 137 -2.48 -17.46 -1.82
CA THR A 137 -3.34 -17.82 -2.95
C THR A 137 -4.48 -18.72 -2.49
N THR A 138 -4.18 -19.76 -1.71
CA THR A 138 -5.20 -20.64 -1.12
C THR A 138 -6.19 -19.88 -0.23
N PHE A 139 -5.68 -18.95 0.58
CA PHE A 139 -6.51 -18.06 1.39
C PHE A 139 -7.41 -17.18 0.52
N SER A 140 -6.85 -16.50 -0.49
CA SER A 140 -7.60 -15.63 -1.40
C SER A 140 -8.75 -16.37 -2.09
N ASN A 141 -8.50 -17.61 -2.55
CA ASN A 141 -9.49 -18.43 -3.24
C ASN A 141 -10.64 -18.90 -2.33
N SER A 142 -10.35 -19.12 -1.05
CA SER A 142 -11.34 -19.58 -0.06
C SER A 142 -12.01 -18.43 0.71
N PHE A 143 -11.51 -17.19 0.56
CA PHE A 143 -11.96 -16.05 1.33
C PHE A 143 -13.40 -15.64 0.97
N GLN A 144 -14.28 -15.65 1.97
CA GLN A 144 -15.66 -15.18 1.87
C GLN A 144 -15.93 -14.20 3.01
N GLY A 145 -15.51 -12.94 2.85
CA GLY A 145 -15.67 -11.93 3.89
C GLY A 145 -15.56 -10.51 3.35
N ASP A 146 -15.75 -9.53 4.22
CA ASP A 146 -15.47 -8.13 3.92
C ASP A 146 -14.13 -7.67 4.53
N THR A 147 -13.73 -6.42 4.29
CA THR A 147 -12.45 -5.92 4.81
C THR A 147 -12.43 -5.68 6.32
N SER A 148 -13.54 -5.90 7.03
CA SER A 148 -13.61 -5.80 8.49
C SER A 148 -13.54 -7.16 9.20
N THR A 149 -13.61 -8.27 8.45
CA THR A 149 -13.50 -9.60 9.05
C THR A 149 -12.10 -9.84 9.62
N THR A 150 -12.03 -10.64 10.68
CA THR A 150 -10.77 -11.10 11.28
C THR A 150 -9.90 -11.84 10.27
N ASP A 151 -10.54 -12.57 9.34
CA ASP A 151 -9.89 -13.31 8.28
C ASP A 151 -9.17 -12.38 7.30
N PHE A 152 -9.82 -11.27 6.89
CA PHE A 152 -9.17 -10.27 6.04
C PHE A 152 -8.00 -9.59 6.75
N GLN A 153 -8.13 -9.31 8.05
CA GLN A 153 -7.03 -8.75 8.85
C GLN A 153 -5.86 -9.73 8.95
N ARG A 154 -6.13 -11.03 9.13
CA ARG A 154 -5.12 -12.09 9.14
C ARG A 154 -4.40 -12.17 7.79
N PHE A 155 -5.15 -12.20 6.69
CA PHE A 155 -4.60 -12.15 5.32
C PHE A 155 -3.72 -10.94 5.10
N SER A 156 -4.20 -9.75 5.48
CA SER A 156 -3.46 -8.49 5.32
C SER A 156 -2.14 -8.51 6.10
N THR A 157 -2.15 -9.12 7.29
CA THR A 157 -0.94 -9.28 8.12
C THR A 157 0.04 -10.25 7.47
N LEU A 158 -0.43 -11.42 7.01
CA LEU A 158 0.40 -12.41 6.33
C LEU A 158 1.03 -11.84 5.04
N LEU A 159 0.22 -11.13 4.24
CA LEU A 159 0.68 -10.46 3.03
C LEU A 159 1.77 -9.43 3.32
N LEU A 160 1.58 -8.62 4.37
CA LEU A 160 2.55 -7.60 4.76
C LEU A 160 3.90 -8.21 5.17
N HIS A 161 3.88 -9.32 5.93
CA HIS A 161 5.09 -10.05 6.30
C HIS A 161 5.81 -10.62 5.07
N ALA A 162 5.08 -11.28 4.18
CA ALA A 162 5.63 -11.87 2.97
C ALA A 162 6.20 -10.81 2.00
N GLU A 163 5.53 -9.66 1.84
CA GLU A 163 6.04 -8.53 1.04
C GLU A 163 7.29 -7.90 1.66
N ARG A 164 7.31 -7.74 2.99
CA ARG A 164 8.49 -7.23 3.70
C ARG A 164 9.68 -8.15 3.46
N ARG A 165 9.48 -9.46 3.62
CA ARG A 165 10.50 -10.49 3.34
C ARG A 165 11.01 -10.40 1.91
N CYS A 166 10.10 -10.32 0.93
CA CYS A 166 10.47 -10.10 -0.47
C CYS A 166 11.33 -8.85 -0.64
N GLY A 167 10.97 -7.73 -0.02
CA GLY A 167 11.72 -6.47 -0.10
C GLY A 167 13.09 -6.49 0.60
N LEU A 168 13.37 -7.47 1.46
CA LEU A 168 14.68 -7.66 2.11
C LEU A 168 15.62 -8.57 1.30
N MET A 169 15.13 -9.20 0.24
CA MET A 169 15.93 -10.10 -0.60
C MET A 169 17.08 -9.34 -1.24
N SER A 170 18.30 -9.76 -0.95
CA SER A 170 19.49 -9.19 -1.58
C SER A 170 19.69 -9.82 -2.95
N THR A 171 19.60 -9.02 -4.01
CA THR A 171 19.85 -9.47 -5.39
C THR A 171 21.30 -9.16 -5.77
N THR A 172 21.99 -10.16 -6.32
CA THR A 172 23.38 -10.07 -6.77
C THR A 172 23.50 -10.18 -8.28
N SER A 173 22.53 -10.84 -8.93
CA SER A 173 22.48 -11.01 -10.38
C SER A 173 21.22 -10.39 -11.01
N GLU A 174 21.29 -10.14 -12.32
CA GLU A 174 20.14 -9.66 -13.10
C GLU A 174 18.96 -10.65 -13.08
N GLY A 175 19.26 -11.96 -13.12
CA GLY A 175 18.24 -13.01 -13.01
C GLY A 175 17.50 -12.98 -11.67
N GLU A 176 18.22 -12.79 -10.57
CA GLU A 176 17.63 -12.63 -9.23
C GLU A 176 16.76 -11.36 -9.14
N CYS A 177 17.16 -10.27 -9.78
CA CYS A 177 16.37 -9.04 -9.86
C CYS A 177 15.05 -9.24 -10.63
N CYS A 178 15.09 -9.95 -11.76
CA CYS A 178 13.88 -10.33 -12.51
C CYS A 178 12.94 -11.19 -11.67
N GLU A 179 13.46 -12.21 -10.98
CA GLU A 179 12.67 -13.07 -10.10
C GLU A 179 12.07 -12.29 -8.92
N HIS A 180 12.84 -11.41 -8.29
CA HIS A 180 12.33 -10.53 -7.23
C HIS A 180 11.14 -9.67 -7.72
N ASN A 181 11.25 -9.08 -8.92
CA ASN A 181 10.17 -8.29 -9.51
C ASN A 181 8.94 -9.15 -9.85
N ARG A 182 9.14 -10.38 -10.33
CA ARG A 182 8.06 -11.35 -10.59
C ARG A 182 7.29 -11.65 -9.31
N LEU A 183 7.98 -11.93 -8.20
CA LEU A 183 7.37 -12.19 -6.90
C LEU A 183 6.58 -10.96 -6.40
N HIS A 184 7.15 -9.75 -6.54
CA HIS A 184 6.48 -8.51 -6.16
C HIS A 184 5.18 -8.27 -6.94
N LEU A 185 5.19 -8.50 -8.26
CA LEU A 185 3.99 -8.42 -9.09
C LEU A 185 2.93 -9.44 -8.67
N ARG A 186 3.35 -10.65 -8.28
CA ARG A 186 2.42 -11.68 -7.80
C ARG A 186 1.72 -11.27 -6.51
N PHE A 187 2.42 -10.64 -5.56
CA PHE A 187 1.79 -10.08 -4.36
C PHE A 187 0.74 -9.01 -4.69
N GLN A 188 1.03 -8.12 -5.63
CA GLN A 188 0.09 -7.09 -6.06
C GLN A 188 -1.17 -7.69 -6.69
N GLN A 189 -1.03 -8.75 -7.50
CA GLN A 189 -2.17 -9.48 -8.06
C GLN A 189 -3.07 -10.06 -6.96
N ILE A 190 -2.48 -10.84 -6.04
CA ILE A 190 -3.21 -11.49 -4.94
C ILE A 190 -3.92 -10.43 -4.08
N ARG A 191 -3.24 -9.32 -3.74
CA ARG A 191 -3.83 -8.19 -3.02
C ARG A 191 -5.09 -7.67 -3.72
N ASN A 192 -4.97 -7.36 -5.01
CA ASN A 192 -6.05 -6.77 -5.79
C ASN A 192 -7.24 -7.73 -5.92
N GLU A 193 -6.98 -9.03 -6.09
CA GLU A 193 -7.98 -10.08 -6.13
C GLU A 193 -8.76 -10.17 -4.82
N THR A 194 -8.05 -10.33 -3.69
CA THR A 194 -8.71 -10.45 -2.38
C THR A 194 -9.43 -9.17 -1.98
N GLU A 195 -8.87 -7.98 -2.26
CA GLU A 195 -9.58 -6.72 -2.03
C GLU A 195 -10.84 -6.58 -2.89
N SER A 196 -10.79 -7.05 -4.14
CA SER A 196 -11.95 -7.05 -5.04
C SER A 196 -13.07 -7.94 -4.50
N ILE A 197 -12.72 -9.15 -4.01
CA ILE A 197 -13.67 -10.05 -3.35
C ILE A 197 -14.25 -9.38 -2.09
N ALA A 198 -13.40 -8.80 -1.24
CA ALA A 198 -13.83 -8.15 -0.01
C ALA A 198 -14.75 -6.93 -0.25
N LYS A 199 -14.50 -6.16 -1.31
CA LYS A 199 -15.35 -5.04 -1.74
C LYS A 199 -16.69 -5.54 -2.29
N LYS A 200 -16.71 -6.63 -3.07
CA LYS A 200 -17.95 -7.24 -3.59
C LYS A 200 -18.85 -7.72 -2.46
N CYS A 201 -18.32 -8.32 -1.40
CA CYS A 201 -19.10 -8.79 -0.24
C CYS A 201 -19.83 -7.66 0.50
N ARG A 202 -19.27 -6.44 0.54
CA ARG A 202 -19.98 -5.28 1.11
C ARG A 202 -21.21 -4.90 0.29
N HIS A 203 -21.08 -4.93 -1.03
CA HIS A 203 -22.19 -4.60 -1.93
C HIS A 203 -23.25 -5.70 -1.98
N SER A 204 -22.86 -6.98 -1.88
CA SER A 204 -23.81 -8.10 -1.85
C SER A 204 -24.67 -8.11 -0.58
N THR A 205 -24.22 -7.52 0.53
CA THR A 205 -25.05 -7.41 1.74
C THR A 205 -26.24 -6.45 1.52
N LEU A 206 -26.01 -5.33 0.84
CA LEU A 206 -27.10 -4.41 0.44
C LEU A 206 -27.96 -4.99 -0.69
N HIS A 207 -27.34 -5.69 -1.64
CA HIS A 207 -28.07 -6.30 -2.75
C HIS A 207 -28.88 -7.53 -2.33
N GLY A 208 -28.38 -8.32 -1.38
CA GLY A 208 -29.07 -9.45 -0.77
C GLY A 208 -30.27 -9.00 0.06
N LEU A 209 -30.14 -7.87 0.78
CA LEU A 209 -31.29 -7.22 1.39
C LEU A 209 -32.31 -6.80 0.33
N SER A 210 -31.88 -6.19 -0.79
CA SER A 210 -32.79 -5.87 -1.90
C SER A 210 -33.52 -7.12 -2.45
N GLN A 211 -32.80 -8.22 -2.64
CA GLN A 211 -33.36 -9.47 -3.18
C GLN A 211 -34.33 -10.16 -2.21
N VAL A 212 -34.03 -10.16 -0.90
CA VAL A 212 -34.94 -10.65 0.17
C VAL A 212 -36.18 -9.78 0.30
N LEU A 213 -36.11 -8.50 -0.08
CA LEU A 213 -37.25 -7.61 -0.08
C LEU A 213 -38.12 -7.76 -1.33
N SER A 214 -37.54 -8.15 -2.46
CA SER A 214 -38.27 -8.43 -3.70
C SER A 214 -39.13 -9.71 -3.64
N SER A 215 -38.82 -10.66 -2.76
CA SER A 215 -39.49 -11.97 -2.72
C SER A 215 -40.80 -12.00 -1.91
N SER A 216 -41.21 -10.91 -1.25
CA SER A 216 -42.52 -10.83 -0.59
C SER A 216 -43.08 -9.41 -0.63
N PRO A 217 -44.33 -9.17 -1.07
CA PRO A 217 -44.97 -7.86 -1.06
C PRO A 217 -45.29 -7.46 0.39
N LYS A 218 -44.29 -6.97 1.11
CA LYS A 218 -44.46 -6.35 2.42
C LYS A 218 -44.77 -4.86 2.21
N PRO A 219 -45.59 -4.25 3.07
CA PRO A 219 -45.79 -2.81 3.03
C PRO A 219 -44.44 -2.10 3.16
N GLU A 220 -44.18 -1.15 2.26
CA GLU A 220 -42.89 -0.48 2.08
C GLU A 220 -42.34 0.11 3.39
N THR A 221 -43.23 0.63 4.23
CA THR A 221 -42.89 1.18 5.55
C THR A 221 -42.25 0.17 6.49
N ARG A 222 -42.68 -1.10 6.46
CA ARG A 222 -42.09 -2.18 7.28
C ARG A 222 -40.72 -2.57 6.75
N THR A 223 -40.60 -2.67 5.43
CA THR A 223 -39.34 -2.94 4.73
C THR A 223 -38.29 -1.88 5.04
N LEU A 224 -38.65 -0.60 4.93
CA LEU A 224 -37.77 0.53 5.22
C LEU A 224 -37.29 0.52 6.68
N ARG A 225 -38.16 0.13 7.63
CA ARG A 225 -37.79 -0.04 9.04
C ARG A 225 -36.77 -1.15 9.27
N ILE A 226 -36.92 -2.28 8.57
CA ILE A 226 -35.98 -3.40 8.62
C ILE A 226 -34.63 -2.99 8.00
N LEU A 227 -34.65 -2.33 6.83
CA LEU A 227 -33.44 -1.81 6.20
C LEU A 227 -32.69 -0.85 7.11
N ARG A 228 -33.37 0.17 7.66
CA ARG A 228 -32.76 1.15 8.58
C ARG A 228 -32.12 0.49 9.81
N ARG A 229 -32.71 -0.59 10.35
CA ARG A 229 -32.12 -1.35 11.45
C ARG A 229 -30.83 -2.08 11.06
N ASN A 230 -30.75 -2.57 9.82
CA ASN A 230 -29.60 -3.33 9.31
C ASN A 230 -28.51 -2.48 8.66
N LEU A 231 -28.73 -1.17 8.45
CA LEU A 231 -27.67 -0.28 7.98
C LEU A 231 -26.49 -0.25 8.96
N THR A 232 -25.28 -0.11 8.42
CA THR A 232 -24.08 0.13 9.24
C THR A 232 -24.21 1.45 10.00
N SER A 233 -23.58 1.56 11.18
CA SER A 233 -23.71 2.74 12.07
C SER A 233 -23.48 4.06 11.33
N ARG A 234 -22.49 4.09 10.45
CA ARG A 234 -22.17 5.26 9.64
C ARG A 234 -23.33 5.78 8.79
N PHE A 235 -24.06 4.89 8.11
CA PHE A 235 -25.22 5.32 7.32
C PHE A 235 -26.36 5.73 8.23
N LYS A 236 -26.52 5.08 9.40
CA LYS A 236 -27.53 5.49 10.40
C LYS A 236 -27.28 6.92 10.87
N ASP A 237 -26.04 7.26 11.20
CA ASP A 237 -25.66 8.60 11.68
C ASP A 237 -25.86 9.66 10.60
N ALA A 238 -25.45 9.37 9.36
CA ALA A 238 -25.59 10.30 8.24
C ALA A 238 -27.05 10.51 7.79
N LEU A 239 -27.88 9.47 7.91
CA LEU A 239 -29.30 9.52 7.54
C LEU A 239 -30.21 9.93 8.70
N ALA A 240 -29.69 10.07 9.93
CA ALA A 240 -30.48 10.43 11.11
C ALA A 240 -31.19 11.79 10.97
N LEU A 241 -30.62 12.69 10.18
CA LEU A 241 -31.14 14.04 9.94
C LEU A 241 -32.06 14.13 8.71
N GLN A 242 -32.29 13.02 8.00
CA GLN A 242 -33.06 13.01 6.75
C GLN A 242 -34.32 12.15 6.87
N ASP A 243 -35.45 12.74 6.53
CA ASP A 243 -36.74 12.05 6.48
C ASP A 243 -36.82 11.18 5.22
N VAL A 244 -36.38 9.93 5.35
CA VAL A 244 -36.46 8.92 4.29
C VAL A 244 -37.77 8.15 4.43
N ASN A 245 -38.70 8.42 3.51
CA ASN A 245 -40.04 7.84 3.53
C ASN A 245 -40.23 6.69 2.53
N THR A 246 -39.38 6.61 1.50
CA THR A 246 -39.42 5.55 0.48
C THR A 246 -38.09 4.80 0.38
N ILE A 247 -38.14 3.56 -0.11
CA ILE A 247 -36.94 2.73 -0.32
C ILE A 247 -36.04 3.38 -1.37
N ASP A 248 -36.62 3.96 -2.42
CA ASP A 248 -35.86 4.64 -3.48
C ASP A 248 -35.08 5.84 -2.94
N GLN A 249 -35.68 6.64 -2.06
CA GLN A 249 -34.97 7.73 -1.39
C GLN A 249 -33.79 7.19 -0.56
N LEU A 250 -34.00 6.08 0.15
CA LEU A 250 -32.94 5.44 0.95
C LEU A 250 -31.77 5.01 0.07
N LEU A 251 -32.05 4.40 -1.09
CA LEU A 251 -31.04 3.94 -2.03
C LEU A 251 -30.29 5.10 -2.70
N ILE A 252 -31.00 6.16 -3.10
CA ILE A 252 -30.40 7.36 -3.69
C ILE A 252 -29.46 8.04 -2.69
N LEU A 253 -29.92 8.21 -1.45
CA LEU A 253 -29.11 8.81 -0.38
C LEU A 253 -27.94 7.91 0.01
N GLY A 254 -28.14 6.59 0.06
CA GLY A 254 -27.08 5.61 0.27
C GLY A 254 -25.97 5.75 -0.78
N LYS A 255 -26.32 5.74 -2.07
CA LYS A 255 -25.36 5.94 -3.17
C LYS A 255 -24.64 7.28 -3.07
N LYS A 256 -25.34 8.36 -2.71
CA LYS A 256 -24.74 9.69 -2.51
C LYS A 256 -23.74 9.69 -1.35
N LEU A 257 -24.03 9.00 -0.25
CA LEU A 257 -23.13 8.86 0.89
C LEU A 257 -21.89 8.02 0.58
N GLU A 258 -22.03 6.97 -0.22
CA GLU A 258 -20.91 6.18 -0.75
C GLU A 258 -20.02 7.02 -1.68
N PHE A 259 -20.63 7.76 -2.61
CA PHE A 259 -19.90 8.65 -3.51
C PHE A 259 -19.13 9.74 -2.75
N ASN A 260 -19.78 10.41 -1.80
CA ASN A 260 -19.14 11.41 -0.94
C ASN A 260 -18.00 10.80 -0.12
N GLN A 261 -18.12 9.52 0.29
CA GLN A 261 -17.04 8.81 0.96
C GLN A 261 -15.84 8.62 0.06
N ALA A 262 -16.07 8.09 -1.15
CA ALA A 262 -15.02 7.83 -2.12
C ALA A 262 -14.28 9.13 -2.46
N GLN A 263 -15.02 10.24 -2.65
CA GLN A 263 -14.41 11.55 -2.79
C GLN A 263 -13.59 11.95 -1.56
N THR A 264 -14.15 11.86 -0.35
CA THR A 264 -13.41 12.25 0.86
C THR A 264 -12.12 11.43 1.04
N GLN A 265 -12.16 10.13 0.74
CA GLN A 265 -11.00 9.25 0.78
C GLN A 265 -9.98 9.57 -0.31
N SER A 266 -10.41 10.03 -1.49
CA SER A 266 -9.48 10.53 -2.51
C SER A 266 -8.82 11.85 -2.13
N PHE A 267 -9.49 12.69 -1.32
CA PHE A 267 -8.98 13.97 -0.85
C PHE A 267 -8.14 13.88 0.43
N THR A 268 -8.15 12.75 1.14
CA THR A 268 -7.12 12.49 2.15
C THR A 268 -5.79 12.26 1.42
N THR A 269 -5.14 13.38 1.11
CA THR A 269 -3.74 13.42 0.68
C THR A 269 -2.91 12.59 1.65
N SER A 270 -1.83 11.98 1.15
CA SER A 270 -0.80 11.22 1.89
C SER A 270 -0.07 12.04 3.00
N SER A 271 -0.68 13.12 3.49
CA SER A 271 -0.20 14.12 4.43
C SER A 271 0.01 13.59 5.86
N ALA A 272 -0.47 12.38 6.19
CA ALA A 272 -0.19 11.77 7.49
C ALA A 272 1.29 11.41 7.71
N ARG A 273 2.16 11.47 6.67
CA ARG A 273 3.60 11.20 6.82
C ARG A 273 4.47 12.42 7.15
N TYR A 274 3.91 13.63 7.26
CA TYR A 274 4.74 14.85 7.39
C TYR A 274 4.57 15.66 8.70
N HIS A 275 3.78 15.20 9.68
CA HIS A 275 3.50 16.02 10.87
C HIS A 275 4.18 15.62 12.19
N THR A 276 5.12 14.67 12.20
CA THR A 276 5.85 14.31 13.45
C THR A 276 7.19 15.03 13.68
N HIS A 277 7.61 15.96 12.81
CA HIS A 277 8.94 16.60 12.93
C HIS A 277 8.98 18.14 12.89
N LEU A 278 7.86 18.84 13.07
CA LEU A 278 7.84 20.32 13.00
C LEU A 278 7.68 21.07 14.33
N VAL A 279 8.06 20.46 15.46
CA VAL A 279 8.39 21.26 16.66
C VAL A 279 9.62 20.66 17.31
N GLU A 280 10.75 21.35 17.19
CA GLU A 280 11.96 21.10 17.97
C GLU A 280 11.61 21.20 19.48
N PRO A 281 11.92 20.20 20.31
CA PRO A 281 11.68 20.24 21.76
C PRO A 281 12.42 21.37 22.49
N GLU A 282 13.45 21.94 21.87
CA GLU A 282 14.35 22.95 22.45
C GLU A 282 13.73 24.37 22.48
N LEU A 283 12.55 24.60 21.87
CA LEU A 283 11.82 25.87 21.94
C LEU A 283 10.62 25.82 22.90
N ALA A 284 10.47 24.77 23.70
CA ALA A 284 9.56 24.78 24.84
C ALA A 284 10.08 25.79 25.88
N TYR A 285 9.34 26.90 26.01
CA TYR A 285 9.56 27.94 27.01
C TYR A 285 10.01 27.36 28.37
N VAL A 286 11.20 27.76 28.80
CA VAL A 286 11.62 27.63 30.21
C VAL A 286 10.67 28.49 31.04
N GLU A 287 9.78 27.85 31.80
CA GLU A 287 8.96 28.54 32.78
C GLU A 287 9.87 29.11 33.88
N PRO A 288 9.78 30.42 34.20
CA PRO A 288 10.48 30.96 35.34
C PRO A 288 9.90 30.36 36.62
N HIS A 289 10.78 29.76 37.44
CA HIS A 289 10.49 29.32 38.79
C HIS A 289 9.78 30.43 39.57
N THR A 290 8.49 30.25 39.84
CA THR A 290 7.76 31.08 40.80
C THR A 290 7.52 30.28 42.08
N SER A 291 8.04 30.87 43.14
CA SER A 291 7.95 30.43 44.52
C SER A 291 6.50 30.42 45.01
N SER A 292 6.24 29.41 45.82
CA SER A 292 5.01 29.11 46.55
C SER A 292 4.35 30.29 47.27
N VAL A 293 3.06 30.51 47.02
CA VAL A 293 2.09 31.07 47.98
C VAL A 293 0.72 30.40 47.76
N PRO A 294 0.00 29.96 48.83
CA PRO A 294 -1.30 29.32 48.70
C PRO A 294 -2.49 30.29 48.86
N THR A 295 -3.64 29.86 48.31
CA THR A 295 -5.07 30.29 48.53
C THR A 295 -5.68 31.29 47.53
N PRO A 296 -7.03 31.40 47.40
CA PRO A 296 -8.09 30.38 47.52
C PRO A 296 -9.08 30.36 46.32
N LYS A 297 -9.91 29.31 46.32
CA LYS A 297 -11.05 28.97 45.45
C LYS A 297 -11.86 30.15 44.87
N GLY A 298 -11.96 30.20 43.54
CA GLY A 298 -12.91 31.05 42.80
C GLY A 298 -13.59 30.26 41.67
N LYS A 299 -14.93 30.27 41.67
CA LYS A 299 -15.83 29.65 40.69
C LYS A 299 -15.64 30.27 39.30
N PHE A 300 -15.64 29.46 38.24
CA PHE A 300 -15.76 29.90 36.85
C PHE A 300 -17.01 29.32 36.21
N GLU A 301 -17.84 30.22 35.66
CA GLU A 301 -18.97 29.95 34.75
C GLU A 301 -18.46 29.66 33.32
N PRO A 302 -19.23 28.91 32.50
CA PRO A 302 -18.86 28.65 31.11
C PRO A 302 -19.41 29.73 30.16
N SER A 303 -18.49 30.44 29.49
CA SER A 303 -18.81 31.36 28.39
C SER A 303 -18.95 30.58 27.07
N SER A 304 -20.15 30.60 26.50
CA SER A 304 -20.50 30.07 25.18
C SER A 304 -20.18 31.08 24.07
N ALA A 305 -19.19 30.76 23.23
CA ALA A 305 -18.95 31.49 21.97
C ALA A 305 -19.26 30.58 20.76
N PRO A 306 -19.88 31.11 19.69
CA PRO A 306 -20.33 30.33 18.55
C PRO A 306 -19.17 29.94 17.63
N ARG A 307 -19.09 28.64 17.29
CA ARG A 307 -18.15 28.10 16.31
C ARG A 307 -18.46 28.65 14.92
N LYS A 308 -17.47 29.30 14.29
CA LYS A 308 -17.50 29.65 12.87
C LYS A 308 -17.42 28.37 12.01
N PRO A 309 -18.13 28.28 10.87
CA PRO A 309 -18.00 27.16 9.95
C PRO A 309 -16.64 27.21 9.23
N ASN A 310 -15.88 26.13 9.33
CA ASN A 310 -14.63 25.92 8.59
C ASN A 310 -14.93 25.61 7.11
N SER A 311 -14.99 26.64 6.27
CA SER A 311 -14.96 26.51 4.80
C SER A 311 -13.52 26.73 4.29
N ALA A 312 -12.61 25.80 4.60
CA ALA A 312 -11.19 25.91 4.25
C ALA A 312 -10.88 25.80 2.73
N SER A 313 -11.88 25.55 1.87
CA SER A 313 -11.72 25.54 0.40
C SER A 313 -11.96 26.90 -0.27
N ALA A 314 -12.54 27.87 0.44
CA ALA A 314 -12.85 29.19 -0.11
C ALA A 314 -11.64 30.07 -0.49
N PRO A 315 -10.47 30.06 0.20
CA PRO A 315 -9.46 31.10 -0.01
C PRO A 315 -8.82 31.08 -1.41
N PHE A 316 -8.70 29.90 -2.03
CA PHE A 316 -7.94 29.74 -3.27
C PHE A 316 -8.58 30.48 -4.45
N TYR A 317 -9.89 30.34 -4.62
CA TYR A 317 -10.61 30.99 -5.72
C TYR A 317 -10.85 32.47 -5.44
N THR A 318 -11.13 32.85 -4.19
CA THR A 318 -11.39 34.26 -3.84
C THR A 318 -10.17 35.16 -4.00
N MET A 319 -8.94 34.62 -3.88
CA MET A 319 -7.72 35.42 -4.01
C MET A 319 -7.12 35.47 -5.41
N GLN A 320 -7.47 34.53 -6.29
CA GLN A 320 -6.81 34.38 -7.60
C GLN A 320 -7.74 34.58 -8.81
N LEU A 321 -9.05 34.76 -8.62
CA LEU A 321 -9.96 35.10 -9.71
C LEU A 321 -9.73 36.55 -10.16
N PRO A 322 -9.42 36.81 -11.45
CA PRO A 322 -9.37 38.16 -11.98
C PRO A 322 -10.77 38.78 -12.00
N THR A 323 -10.85 40.11 -12.06
CA THR A 323 -12.12 40.80 -12.31
C THR A 323 -12.65 40.38 -13.69
N VAL A 324 -13.82 39.74 -13.71
CA VAL A 324 -14.47 39.24 -14.93
C VAL A 324 -15.74 40.04 -15.22
N HIS A 325 -16.04 40.29 -16.49
CA HIS A 325 -17.19 41.10 -16.92
C HIS A 325 -18.31 40.26 -17.55
N SER A 326 -18.09 38.96 -17.73
CA SER A 326 -19.09 38.03 -18.22
C SER A 326 -18.99 36.66 -17.56
N LEU A 327 -20.08 35.89 -17.60
CA LEU A 327 -20.13 34.54 -17.05
C LEU A 327 -19.20 33.57 -17.80
N ALA A 328 -19.04 33.76 -19.11
CA ALA A 328 -18.12 32.97 -19.93
C ALA A 328 -16.64 33.23 -19.55
N GLU A 329 -16.29 34.46 -19.20
CA GLU A 329 -14.95 34.79 -18.70
C GLU A 329 -14.70 34.18 -17.32
N LEU A 330 -15.72 34.18 -16.43
CA LEU A 330 -15.64 33.54 -15.11
C LEU A 330 -15.37 32.04 -15.24
N GLU A 331 -16.11 31.34 -16.11
CA GLU A 331 -15.95 29.91 -16.34
C GLU A 331 -14.53 29.58 -16.85
N LYS A 332 -14.04 30.37 -17.82
CA LYS A 332 -12.67 30.23 -18.34
C LYS A 332 -11.61 30.49 -17.27
N ALA A 333 -11.81 31.49 -16.41
CA ALA A 333 -10.89 31.81 -15.32
C ALA A 333 -10.87 30.71 -14.24
N CYS A 334 -12.03 30.15 -13.87
CA CYS A 334 -12.13 29.02 -12.96
C CYS A 334 -11.40 27.78 -13.50
N LEU A 335 -11.59 27.46 -14.78
CA LEU A 335 -10.92 26.32 -15.43
C LEU A 335 -9.38 26.48 -15.45
N GLN A 336 -8.89 27.70 -15.67
CA GLN A 336 -7.46 28.00 -15.59
C GLN A 336 -6.90 27.82 -14.18
N LEU A 337 -7.64 28.25 -13.15
CA LEU A 337 -7.25 28.06 -11.75
C LEU A 337 -7.24 26.59 -11.34
N GLU A 338 -8.21 25.80 -11.80
CA GLU A 338 -8.22 24.35 -11.58
C GLU A 338 -7.03 23.67 -12.27
N THR A 339 -6.73 24.04 -13.51
CA THR A 339 -5.55 23.52 -14.23
C THR A 339 -4.26 23.85 -13.49
N LYS A 340 -4.14 25.07 -12.95
CA LYS A 340 -2.98 25.50 -12.16
C LYS A 340 -2.89 24.76 -10.83
N LYS A 341 -4.02 24.60 -10.13
CA LYS A 341 -4.12 23.83 -8.88
C LYS A 341 -3.68 22.38 -9.12
N TYR A 342 -4.22 21.73 -10.15
CA TYR A 342 -3.85 20.37 -10.54
C TYR A 342 -2.35 20.25 -10.83
N ARG A 343 -1.76 21.19 -11.58
CA ARG A 343 -0.31 21.18 -11.85
C ARG A 343 0.52 21.32 -10.57
N ASN A 344 0.10 22.17 -9.64
CA ASN A 344 0.80 22.35 -8.37
C ASN A 344 0.67 21.13 -7.45
N GLU A 345 -0.52 20.53 -7.36
CA GLU A 345 -0.77 19.33 -6.54
C GLU A 345 -0.06 18.09 -7.08
N ASN A 346 0.08 17.99 -8.41
CA ASN A 346 0.79 16.88 -9.07
C ASN A 346 2.24 17.21 -9.44
N PHE A 347 2.78 18.35 -8.99
CA PHE A 347 4.18 18.66 -9.22
C PHE A 347 5.05 17.76 -8.34
N ALA A 348 5.59 16.70 -8.94
CA ALA A 348 6.69 15.96 -8.37
C ALA A 348 8.00 16.67 -8.76
N PRO A 349 8.76 17.25 -7.81
CA PRO A 349 10.08 17.76 -8.14
C PRO A 349 10.90 16.61 -8.75
N PRO A 350 11.72 16.87 -9.80
CA PRO A 350 12.58 15.86 -10.37
C PRO A 350 13.37 15.17 -9.27
N VAL A 351 13.34 13.84 -9.23
CA VAL A 351 14.07 13.06 -8.24
C VAL A 351 15.54 13.46 -8.35
N ARG A 352 16.03 14.16 -7.33
CA ARG A 352 17.45 14.48 -7.24
C ARG A 352 18.17 13.15 -7.11
N LYS A 353 18.92 12.77 -8.14
CA LYS A 353 19.92 11.71 -7.99
C LYS A 353 20.98 12.31 -7.08
N ASP A 354 21.18 11.73 -5.89
CA ASP A 354 22.09 12.26 -4.87
C ASP A 354 23.57 12.25 -5.30
N ASP A 355 23.88 11.72 -6.48
CA ASP A 355 25.20 11.78 -7.06
C ASP A 355 25.24 12.83 -8.18
N CYS A 356 26.00 13.90 -7.93
CA CYS A 356 26.31 15.06 -8.76
C CYS A 356 25.50 16.31 -8.39
N VAL A 357 25.95 16.99 -7.34
CA VAL A 357 25.87 18.46 -7.34
C VAL A 357 26.52 18.92 -8.64
N GLU A 358 25.78 19.63 -9.50
CA GLU A 358 26.35 20.21 -10.72
C GLU A 358 27.63 20.98 -10.33
N PRO A 359 28.79 20.71 -10.95
CA PRO A 359 30.06 21.36 -10.60
C PRO A 359 30.01 22.89 -10.74
N ASP A 360 28.98 23.43 -11.38
CA ASP A 360 28.74 24.86 -11.55
C ASP A 360 28.32 25.59 -10.25
N PHE A 361 27.99 24.86 -9.17
CA PHE A 361 27.75 25.44 -7.83
C PHE A 361 28.91 25.23 -6.85
N ALA A 362 29.99 24.57 -7.26
CA ALA A 362 31.21 24.51 -6.45
C ALA A 362 31.89 25.90 -6.49
N PHE A 363 31.61 26.72 -5.48
CA PHE A 363 32.30 27.97 -5.24
C PHE A 363 33.80 27.69 -5.04
N VAL A 364 34.60 27.86 -6.10
CA VAL A 364 36.07 27.83 -6.00
C VAL A 364 36.50 29.12 -5.32
N PHE A 365 36.82 29.04 -4.03
CA PHE A 365 37.58 30.09 -3.34
C PHE A 365 38.96 30.18 -4.00
N ALA A 366 39.08 31.00 -5.04
CA ALA A 366 40.36 31.43 -5.57
C ALA A 366 40.84 32.64 -4.75
N ASN A 367 41.62 32.36 -3.71
CA ASN A 367 42.59 33.26 -3.08
C ASN A 367 43.32 32.45 -2.01
N ALA A 368 44.62 32.56 -1.75
CA ALA A 368 45.76 33.12 -2.45
C ALA A 368 46.96 32.59 -1.64
N GLY A 369 47.96 32.03 -2.34
CA GLY A 369 49.33 31.86 -1.84
C GLY A 369 49.54 31.12 -0.52
N LEU A 370 49.83 29.82 -0.58
CA LEU A 370 50.87 29.21 0.27
C LEU A 370 51.55 28.08 -0.49
N SER A 371 52.83 28.30 -0.76
CA SER A 371 53.82 27.30 -1.13
C SER A 371 53.99 26.30 0.02
N ILE A 372 54.06 24.99 -0.25
CA ILE A 372 55.02 24.03 0.34
C ILE A 372 54.83 22.64 -0.34
N SER A 373 55.87 22.32 -1.11
CA SER A 373 56.48 21.05 -1.52
C SER A 373 55.82 19.66 -1.34
N ASN A 374 56.06 18.87 -2.40
CA ASN A 374 56.40 17.44 -2.45
C ASN A 374 55.32 16.40 -2.12
N ASN A 375 54.73 15.85 -3.19
CA ASN A 375 54.70 14.40 -3.39
C ASN A 375 54.46 14.05 -4.87
N ASN A 376 55.53 13.68 -5.56
CA ASN A 376 55.51 13.01 -6.85
C ASN A 376 55.10 11.55 -6.65
N TYR A 377 53.80 11.21 -6.66
CA TYR A 377 53.37 9.81 -6.95
C TYR A 377 51.88 9.63 -7.34
N VAL A 378 51.13 10.67 -7.72
CA VAL A 378 49.70 10.52 -8.09
C VAL A 378 49.30 11.30 -9.35
N SER A 379 50.22 11.41 -10.33
CA SER A 379 49.97 12.23 -11.54
C SER A 379 50.12 11.48 -12.87
N ALA A 380 49.93 10.15 -12.87
CA ALA A 380 49.96 9.35 -14.10
C ALA A 380 48.67 8.54 -14.38
N HIS A 381 47.64 8.65 -13.53
CA HIS A 381 46.41 7.85 -13.67
C HIS A 381 45.11 8.67 -13.83
N LEU A 382 45.21 10.00 -13.86
CA LEU A 382 44.09 10.93 -14.06
C LEU A 382 43.99 11.50 -15.49
N GLU A 383 44.96 11.21 -16.36
CA GLU A 383 44.94 11.68 -17.76
C GLU A 383 44.23 10.71 -18.73
N ALA A 384 43.79 9.54 -18.26
CA ALA A 384 43.18 8.50 -19.10
C ALA A 384 41.65 8.39 -18.98
N VAL A 385 40.99 9.20 -18.15
CA VAL A 385 39.53 9.14 -17.96
C VAL A 385 38.88 10.45 -18.42
N SER A 386 38.22 10.34 -19.58
CA SER A 386 37.26 11.31 -20.12
C SER A 386 37.85 12.56 -20.78
N THR A 387 38.44 12.39 -21.96
CA THR A 387 38.53 13.46 -22.98
C THR A 387 37.18 13.77 -23.62
N ASN A 388 36.07 13.65 -22.88
CA ASN A 388 34.78 14.15 -23.33
C ASN A 388 34.84 15.68 -23.26
N LYS A 389 35.38 16.28 -24.32
CA LYS A 389 35.38 17.74 -24.52
C LYS A 389 33.96 18.21 -24.31
N ILE A 390 33.74 18.99 -23.25
CA ILE A 390 32.45 19.62 -22.96
C ILE A 390 32.12 20.52 -24.16
N LEU A 391 31.12 20.13 -24.95
CA LEU A 391 30.63 20.88 -26.10
C LEU A 391 29.58 21.88 -25.62
N CYS A 392 29.70 23.13 -26.04
CA CYS A 392 28.68 24.15 -25.80
C CYS A 392 27.33 23.69 -26.36
N TRP A 393 26.28 23.67 -25.54
CA TRP A 393 24.97 23.22 -25.98
C TRP A 393 24.35 24.09 -27.08
N ASN A 394 24.73 25.38 -27.16
CA ASN A 394 24.25 26.33 -28.17
C ASN A 394 24.93 26.09 -29.54
N CYS A 395 26.26 26.23 -29.62
CA CYS A 395 26.99 26.21 -30.90
C CYS A 395 27.75 24.89 -31.18
N LYS A 396 27.70 23.91 -30.27
CA LYS A 396 28.41 22.62 -30.33
C LYS A 396 29.95 22.70 -30.41
N ARG A 397 30.57 23.86 -30.18
CA ARG A 397 32.03 24.02 -30.10
C ARG A 397 32.55 23.77 -28.67
N SER A 398 33.73 23.17 -28.54
CA SER A 398 34.41 22.99 -27.25
C SER A 398 35.04 24.30 -26.75
N GLY A 399 35.28 24.42 -25.44
CA GLY A 399 36.05 25.52 -24.85
C GLY A 399 35.22 26.60 -24.15
N HIS A 400 33.89 26.48 -24.15
CA HIS A 400 32.99 27.32 -23.36
C HIS A 400 31.66 26.60 -23.08
N ILE A 401 30.93 27.08 -22.07
CA ILE A 401 29.57 26.63 -21.73
C ILE A 401 28.53 27.55 -22.37
N ALA A 402 27.28 27.08 -22.54
CA ALA A 402 26.21 27.82 -23.24
C ALA A 402 25.90 29.21 -22.67
N LEU A 403 26.21 29.46 -21.38
CA LEU A 403 26.07 30.76 -20.75
C LEU A 403 27.03 31.82 -21.29
N ARG A 404 28.22 31.40 -21.74
CA ARG A 404 29.28 32.27 -22.29
C ARG A 404 29.46 32.04 -23.79
N CYS A 405 28.42 31.54 -24.47
CA CYS A 405 28.46 31.39 -25.92
C CYS A 405 28.39 32.78 -26.56
N PRO A 406 29.35 33.15 -27.43
CA PRO A 406 29.30 34.41 -28.15
C PRO A 406 28.22 34.41 -29.25
N GLU A 407 27.73 33.24 -29.66
CA GLU A 407 26.63 33.14 -30.62
C GLU A 407 25.29 33.40 -29.91
N PRO A 408 24.40 34.23 -30.49
CA PRO A 408 23.08 34.48 -29.92
C PRO A 408 22.32 33.16 -29.74
N ARG A 409 21.50 33.06 -28.69
CA ARG A 409 20.64 31.89 -28.46
C ARG A 409 19.55 31.89 -29.53
N GLY A 410 19.80 31.20 -30.65
CA GLY A 410 18.98 31.27 -31.85
C GLY A 410 18.66 29.90 -32.41
N PHE A 411 17.38 29.68 -32.68
CA PHE A 411 16.75 28.53 -33.32
C PHE A 411 17.61 27.95 -34.47
N ALA A 412 18.32 26.86 -34.20
CA ALA A 412 18.77 25.97 -35.26
C ALA A 412 17.54 25.22 -35.79
N ILE A 413 16.83 25.83 -36.74
CA ILE A 413 16.00 25.05 -37.67
C ILE A 413 17.01 24.24 -38.47
N ASN A 414 16.95 22.92 -38.31
CA ASN A 414 17.81 21.97 -38.99
C ASN A 414 17.42 21.96 -40.48
N VAL A 415 18.13 22.71 -41.33
CA VAL A 415 17.83 22.81 -42.78
C VAL A 415 18.37 21.60 -43.56
N ASP A 416 19.19 20.74 -42.93
CA ASP A 416 19.81 19.58 -43.58
C ASP A 416 18.89 18.33 -43.71
N VAL A 417 17.57 18.51 -43.65
CA VAL A 417 16.58 17.43 -43.91
C VAL A 417 15.80 17.68 -45.22
N LEU A 418 16.15 18.70 -46.00
CA LEU A 418 15.56 18.97 -47.31
C LEU A 418 16.65 19.18 -48.38
N MET A 419 17.40 18.12 -48.67
CA MET A 419 17.96 17.85 -50.00
C MET A 419 18.01 16.36 -50.27
#